data_AF-A0A1X7EGA7-F1
#
_entry.id   AF-A0A1X7EGA7-F1
#
_cell.length_a   1.000
_cell.length_b   1.000
_cell.length_c   1.000
_cell.angle_alpha   90.00
_cell.angle_beta   90.00
_cell.angle_gamma   90.00
#
_symmetry.space_group_name_H-M   'P 1'
#
loop_
_entity.id
_entity.type
_entity.pdbx_description
1 polymer ?
#
loop_
_entity_poly.entity_id
_entity_poly.type
_entity_poly.pdbx_seq_one_letter_code
_entity_poly.pdbx_strand_id
1 'polypeptide(L)'
;MVSRMARIVHMGKLGGYAALLDGTLLELDSRILWPSVPALTEALRQAGITPSDLILDTRSPAAVSAPAAASHRFGGLPLAA
;
A
#
# COMPACT_ATOMS: atom_id res chain seq x y z
N MET A 1 7.80 -15.41 -15.46
CA MET A 1 8.61 -14.81 -14.39
C MET A 1 7.69 -13.88 -13.62
N VAL A 2 7.25 -14.24 -12.41
CA VAL A 2 6.36 -13.37 -11.62
C VAL A 2 7.23 -12.26 -11.05
N SER A 3 7.08 -11.05 -11.56
CA SER A 3 7.69 -9.85 -10.98
C SER A 3 7.05 -9.61 -9.61
N ARG A 4 7.71 -10.06 -8.54
CA ARG A 4 7.26 -9.82 -7.17
C ARG A 4 7.56 -8.36 -6.83
N MET A 5 6.57 -7.49 -6.99
CA MET A 5 6.66 -6.07 -6.64
C MET A 5 6.49 -5.87 -5.14
N ALA A 6 7.44 -5.20 -4.51
CA ALA A 6 7.32 -4.80 -3.12
C ALA A 6 6.50 -3.51 -3.01
N ARG A 7 5.42 -3.55 -2.23
CA ARG A 7 4.59 -2.38 -1.92
C ARG A 7 5.21 -1.59 -0.80
N ILE A 8 5.20 -0.27 -0.90
CA ILE A 8 5.70 0.61 0.17
C ILE A 8 4.52 0.95 1.08
N VAL A 9 4.69 0.74 2.38
CA VAL A 9 3.66 0.98 3.41
C VAL A 9 4.16 2.06 4.34
N HIS A 10 3.44 3.18 4.42
CA HIS A 10 3.68 4.20 5.42
C HIS A 10 3.00 3.80 6.74
N MET A 11 3.81 3.50 7.74
CA MET A 11 3.40 3.07 9.07
C MET A 11 3.13 4.29 9.95
N GLY A 12 1.89 4.75 9.94
CA GLY A 12 1.49 6.00 10.60
C GLY A 12 1.83 6.09 12.08
N LYS A 13 1.63 4.98 12.82
CA LYS A 13 1.88 4.93 14.26
C LYS A 13 3.37 4.81 14.62
N LEU A 14 4.17 4.24 13.73
CA LEU A 14 5.61 4.04 13.95
C LEU A 14 6.47 5.16 13.35
N GLY A 15 5.89 5.99 12.47
CA GLY A 15 6.58 7.13 11.87
C GLY A 15 7.65 6.73 10.86
N GLY A 16 7.33 5.81 9.96
CA GLY A 16 8.28 5.37 8.92
C GLY A 16 7.65 4.53 7.83
N TYR A 17 8.48 4.07 6.90
CA TYR A 17 8.08 3.29 5.73
C TYR A 17 8.61 1.87 5.83
N ALA A 18 7.80 0.90 5.44
CA ALA A 18 8.20 -0.50 5.35
C ALA A 18 7.85 -1.06 3.97
N ALA A 19 8.59 -2.07 3.53
CA ALA A 19 8.28 -2.80 2.32
C ALA A 19 7.44 -4.03 2.63
N LEU A 20 6.43 -4.30 1.80
CA LEU A 20 5.57 -5.46 1.90
C LEU A 20 5.60 -6.23 0.58
N LEU A 21 6.01 -7.49 0.64
CA LEU A 21 6.13 -8.39 -0.49
C LEU A 21 5.28 -9.63 -0.22
N ASP A 22 4.36 -9.95 -1.14
CA ASP A 22 3.47 -11.12 -1.01
C ASP A 22 2.77 -11.22 0.37
N GLY A 23 2.37 -10.07 0.94
CA GLY A 23 1.69 -10.02 2.24
C GLY A 23 2.62 -10.00 3.46
N THR A 24 3.93 -10.12 3.27
CA THR A 24 4.92 -10.18 4.34
C THR A 24 5.74 -8.89 4.39
N LEU A 25 5.99 -8.36 5.60
CA LEU A 25 6.93 -7.25 5.78
C LEU A 25 8.36 -7.72 5.52
N LEU A 26 9.07 -6.98 4.69
CA LEU A 26 10.47 -7.24 4.37
C LEU A 26 11.38 -6.55 5.38
N GLU A 27 12.31 -7.33 5.92
CA GLU A 27 13.49 -6.82 6.60
C GLU A 27 14.61 -6.65 5.58
N LEU A 28 15.13 -5.42 5.45
CA LEU A 28 16.20 -5.08 4.55
C LEU A 28 17.35 -4.53 5.39
N ASP A 29 18.55 -5.07 5.27
CA ASP A 29 19.72 -4.61 6.01
C ASP A 29 19.50 -4.59 7.55
N SER A 30 18.91 -5.66 8.09
CA SER A 30 18.51 -5.77 9.51
C SER A 30 17.53 -4.69 9.99
N ARG A 31 16.82 -4.04 9.05
CA ARG A 31 15.91 -2.93 9.31
C ARG A 31 14.58 -3.12 8.58
N ILE A 32 13.50 -3.12 9.35
CA ILE A 32 12.13 -3.18 8.82
C ILE A 32 11.58 -1.77 8.53
N LEU A 33 11.93 -0.80 9.36
CA LEU A 33 11.37 0.57 9.32
C LEU A 33 12.40 1.58 8.81
N TRP A 34 12.05 2.28 7.74
CA TRP A 34 12.90 3.27 7.09
C TRP A 34 12.36 4.69 7.30
N PRO A 35 13.24 5.69 7.47
CA PRO A 35 12.81 7.07 7.74
C PRO A 35 12.15 7.74 6.53
N SER A 36 12.47 7.27 5.31
CA SER A 36 12.03 7.90 4.05
C SER A 36 11.83 6.86 2.95
N VAL A 37 10.86 7.10 2.06
CA VAL A 37 10.64 6.32 0.82
C VAL A 37 11.92 6.14 -0.01
N PRO A 38 12.71 7.19 -0.35
CA PRO A 38 13.92 7.00 -1.16
C PRO A 38 14.95 6.06 -0.52
N ALA A 39 15.09 6.07 0.81
CA ALA A 39 16.00 5.17 1.52
C ALA A 39 15.53 3.71 1.44
N LEU A 40 14.22 3.49 1.58
CA LEU A 40 13.61 2.17 1.40
C LEU A 40 13.74 1.67 -0.05
N THR A 41 13.48 2.55 -1.02
CA THR A 41 13.57 2.24 -2.46
C THR A 41 14.99 1.81 -2.84
N GLU A 42 16.01 2.50 -2.31
CA GLU A 42 17.40 2.12 -2.56
C GLU A 42 17.72 0.75 -1.93
N ALA A 43 17.31 0.51 -0.68
CA ALA A 43 17.49 -0.79 -0.04
C ALA A 43 16.81 -1.93 -0.80
N LEU A 44 15.61 -1.70 -1.34
CA LEU A 44 14.90 -2.66 -2.19
C LEU A 44 15.67 -2.94 -3.49
N ARG A 45 16.22 -1.91 -4.14
CA ARG A 45 17.05 -2.07 -5.34
C ARG A 45 18.32 -2.85 -5.06
N GLN A 46 19.00 -2.58 -3.95
CA GLN A 46 20.17 -3.35 -3.52
C GLN A 46 19.83 -4.82 -3.25
N ALA A 47 18.62 -5.10 -2.77
CA ALA A 47 18.10 -6.46 -2.60
C ALA A 47 17.58 -7.11 -3.90
N GLY A 48 17.64 -6.42 -5.05
CA GLY A 48 17.13 -6.91 -6.33
C GLY A 48 15.60 -6.95 -6.44
N ILE A 49 14.89 -6.24 -5.56
CA ILE A 49 13.44 -6.21 -5.49
C ILE A 49 12.91 -4.96 -6.18
N THR A 50 11.94 -5.11 -7.08
CA THR A 50 11.30 -3.97 -7.73
C THR A 50 10.28 -3.32 -6.79
N PRO A 51 10.47 -2.04 -6.42
CA PRO A 51 9.48 -1.31 -5.63
C PRO A 51 8.26 -0.96 -6.48
N SER A 52 7.10 -0.92 -5.83
CA SER A 52 5.86 -0.39 -6.37
C SER A 52 5.83 1.12 -6.27
N ASP A 53 5.29 1.78 -7.30
CA ASP A 53 5.09 3.24 -7.33
C ASP A 53 3.94 3.68 -6.37
N LEU A 54 3.08 2.73 -5.99
CA LEU A 54 1.99 2.94 -5.03
C LEU A 54 2.46 2.80 -3.57
N ILE A 55 2.21 3.85 -2.78
CA ILE A 55 2.43 3.88 -1.33
C ILE A 55 1.10 3.67 -0.61
N LEU A 56 1.01 2.67 0.27
CA LEU A 56 -0.13 2.45 1.15
C LEU A 56 0.06 3.28 2.43
N ASP A 57 -0.83 4.26 2.67
CA ASP A 57 -0.81 5.04 3.90
C ASP A 57 -1.77 4.46 4.94
N THR A 58 -1.22 4.02 6.08
CA THR A 58 -1.99 3.42 7.18
C THR A 58 -2.52 4.45 8.20
N ARG A 59 -2.23 5.74 8.01
CA ARG A 59 -2.74 6.82 8.90
C ARG A 59 -4.22 7.08 8.73
N SER A 60 -4.84 6.58 7.66
CA SER A 60 -6.26 6.82 7.38
C SER A 60 -6.98 5.49 7.16
N PRO A 61 -8.09 5.21 7.88
CA PRO A 61 -8.92 4.03 7.62
C PRO A 61 -9.59 4.05 6.23
N ALA A 62 -9.45 5.15 5.47
CA ALA A 62 -10.07 5.35 4.16
C ALA A 62 -9.18 5.02 2.95
N ALA A 63 -7.89 4.69 3.13
CA ALA A 63 -6.95 4.54 2.01
C ALA A 63 -6.80 3.11 1.47
N VAL A 64 -7.80 2.24 1.69
CA VAL A 64 -8.02 1.11 0.78
C VAL A 64 -8.91 1.64 -0.33
N SER A 65 -8.32 2.27 -1.34
CA SER A 65 -8.99 2.46 -2.63
C SER A 65 -9.15 1.08 -3.28
N ALA A 66 -10.11 0.29 -2.79
CA ALA A 66 -10.77 -0.68 -3.64
C ALA A 66 -11.32 0.09 -4.86
N PRO A 67 -11.28 -0.48 -6.08
CA PRO A 67 -11.98 0.15 -7.19
C PRO A 67 -13.40 0.40 -6.70
N ALA A 68 -13.85 1.64 -6.78
CA ALA A 68 -15.17 2.06 -6.34
C ALA A 68 -16.16 1.07 -6.95
N ALA A 69 -16.66 0.14 -6.15
CA ALA A 69 -17.76 -0.71 -6.54
C ALA A 69 -18.88 0.27 -6.83
N ALA A 70 -19.20 0.39 -8.12
CA ALA A 70 -20.23 1.28 -8.60
C ALA A 70 -21.47 1.09 -7.72
N SER A 71 -21.79 2.13 -6.94
CA SER A 71 -23.11 2.26 -6.37
C SER A 71 -24.07 2.37 -7.55
N HIS A 72 -24.54 1.22 -8.05
CA HIS A 72 -25.72 1.14 -8.89
C HIS A 72 -26.82 1.79 -8.06
N ARG A 73 -27.11 3.06 -8.37
CA ARG A 73 -28.34 3.72 -7.94
C ARG A 73 -29.47 2.96 -8.60
N PHE A 74 -29.96 1.93 -7.93
CA PHE A 74 -31.24 1.32 -8.27
C PHE A 74 -32.31 2.38 -7.97
N GLY A 75 -32.87 2.94 -9.05
CA GLY A 75 -33.98 3.87 -8.97
C GLY A 75 -35.17 3.20 -8.30
N GLY A 76 -35.69 3.83 -7.25
CA GLY A 76 -36.97 3.52 -6.65
C GLY A 76 -37.87 4.74 -6.76
N LEU A 77 -38.84 4.68 -7.68
CA LEU A 77 -39.95 5.62 -7.83
C LEU A 77 -40.71 5.82 -6.50
N PRO A 78 -41.14 7.04 -6.15
CA PRO A 78 -42.11 7.23 -5.07
C PRO A 78 -43.50 6.77 -5.56
N LEU A 79 -44.04 5.76 -4.89
CA LEU A 79 -45.41 5.26 -5.07
C LEU A 79 -46.40 6.29 -4.51
N ALA A 80 -47.37 6.69 -5.33
CA ALA A 80 -48.48 7.55 -4.95
C ALA A 80 -49.37 6.88 -3.89
N ALA A 81 -49.81 7.68 -2.92
CA ALA A 81 -51.02 7.48 -2.13
C ALA A 81 -51.62 8.85 -1.80
#